data_AF-A0A842WYP6-F1
#
_entry.id   AF-A0A842WYP6-F1
#
_cell.length_a   1.000
_cell.length_b   1.000
_cell.length_c   1.000
_cell.angle_alpha   90.00
_cell.angle_beta   90.00
_cell.angle_gamma   90.00
#
_symmetry.space_group_name_H-M   'P 1'
#
loop_
_entity.id
_entity.type
_entity.pdbx_description
1 polymer ?
#
loop_
_entity_poly.entity_id
_entity_poly.type
_entity_poly.pdbx_seq_one_letter_code
_entity_poly.pdbx_strand_id
1 'polypeptide(L)'
;MPYRLLRRFKLSLLDRWLAPLMRLLGSTGVKPLHLTAASIPCGVAGVLLMFRNPALSAVLILTYFTLDFMDGALARVTGTETELGERADYLGDRVVAALFLVMIYIHTEEVLLPVTGLVLIVAVSLEDAGLIRR
;
A
#
# COMPACT_ATOMS: atom_id res chain seq x y z
N MET A 1 24.02 -2.97 -0.94
CA MET A 1 23.49 -1.69 -1.47
C MET A 1 23.17 -0.74 -0.31
N PRO A 2 23.83 0.43 -0.21
CA PRO A 2 23.66 1.41 0.89
C PRO A 2 22.20 1.91 1.06
N TYR A 3 21.41 1.88 -0.01
CA TYR A 3 19.99 2.24 -0.01
C TYR A 3 19.12 1.38 0.94
N ARG A 4 19.36 0.07 1.04
CA ARG A 4 18.61 -0.82 1.96
C ARG A 4 18.90 -0.50 3.43
N LEU A 5 20.12 -0.04 3.73
CA LEU A 5 20.54 0.35 5.07
C LEU A 5 19.85 1.65 5.50
N LEU A 6 19.81 2.65 4.63
CA LEU A 6 19.13 3.93 4.86
C LEU A 6 17.62 3.76 5.04
N ARG A 7 16.98 2.89 4.25
CA ARG A 7 15.55 2.58 4.38
C ARG A 7 15.23 1.94 5.73
N ARG A 8 16.03 0.95 6.17
CA ARG A 8 15.88 0.33 7.50
C ARG A 8 16.06 1.34 8.63
N PHE A 9 17.03 2.25 8.51
CA PHE A 9 17.28 3.27 9.53
C PHE A 9 16.13 4.29 9.62
N LYS A 10 15.64 4.79 8.48
CA LYS A 10 14.53 5.75 8.44
C LYS A 10 13.22 5.16 8.97
N LEU A 11 12.93 3.91 8.62
CA LEU A 11 11.75 3.19 9.13
C LEU A 11 11.88 2.99 10.66
N SER A 12 13.06 2.63 11.15
CA SER A 12 13.28 2.44 12.60
C SER A 12 13.08 3.71 13.43
N LEU A 13 13.39 4.89 12.86
CA LEU A 13 13.16 6.17 13.51
C LEU A 13 11.66 6.49 13.55
N LEU A 14 10.95 6.33 12.43
CA LEU A 14 9.51 6.58 12.38
C LEU A 14 8.74 5.62 13.30
N ASP A 15 9.11 4.35 13.30
CA ASP A 15 8.53 3.33 14.18
C ASP A 15 8.74 3.70 15.65
N ARG A 16 9.87 4.31 16.02
CA ARG A 16 10.13 4.78 17.39
C ARG A 16 9.20 5.94 17.79
N TRP A 17 8.94 6.87 16.88
CA TRP A 17 8.02 7.99 17.14
C TRP A 17 6.55 7.52 17.21
N LEU A 18 6.18 6.53 16.39
CA LEU A 18 4.82 6.00 16.32
C LEU A 18 4.56 4.87 17.31
N ALA A 19 5.60 4.29 17.90
CA ALA A 19 5.53 3.20 18.85
C ALA A 19 4.46 3.36 19.95
N PRO A 20 4.34 4.52 20.65
CA PRO A 20 3.31 4.65 21.69
C PRO A 20 1.90 4.52 21.12
N LEU A 21 1.64 5.12 19.96
CA LEU A 21 0.34 5.04 19.27
C LEU A 21 0.06 3.61 18.79
N MET A 22 1.04 2.96 18.15
CA MET A 22 0.89 1.59 17.66
C MET A 22 0.71 0.58 18.80
N ARG A 23 1.39 0.76 19.94
CA ARG A 23 1.19 -0.09 21.13
C ARG A 23 -0.19 0.10 21.74
N LEU A 24 -0.68 1.34 21.82
CA LEU A 24 -2.04 1.61 22.26
C LEU A 24 -3.05 0.94 21.32
N LEU A 25 -2.88 1.10 20.01
CA LEU A 25 -3.75 0.47 19.01
C LEU A 25 -3.71 -1.06 19.07
N GLY A 26 -2.52 -1.67 19.24
CA GLY A 26 -2.40 -3.11 19.44
C GLY A 26 -3.08 -3.59 20.72
N SER A 27 -3.08 -2.76 21.77
CA SER A 27 -3.73 -3.10 23.06
C SER A 27 -5.27 -3.16 22.98
N THR A 28 -5.89 -2.54 21.96
CA THR A 28 -7.34 -2.63 21.74
C THR A 28 -7.76 -3.89 20.97
N GLY A 29 -6.81 -4.75 20.59
CA GLY A 29 -7.06 -5.97 19.83
C GLY A 29 -7.12 -5.77 18.31
N VAL A 30 -6.84 -4.55 17.81
CA VAL A 30 -6.69 -4.29 16.38
C VAL A 30 -5.44 -5.01 15.87
N LYS A 31 -5.60 -5.81 14.81
CA LYS A 31 -4.51 -6.54 14.14
C LYS A 31 -4.08 -5.79 12.88
N PRO A 32 -2.82 -5.92 12.43
CA PRO A 32 -2.36 -5.35 11.16
C PRO A 32 -3.29 -5.67 9.99
N LEU A 33 -3.72 -6.94 9.87
CA LEU A 33 -4.63 -7.38 8.82
C LEU A 33 -5.98 -6.63 8.80
N HIS A 34 -6.48 -6.14 9.95
CA HIS A 34 -7.70 -5.33 9.97
C HIS A 34 -7.50 -3.98 9.30
N LEU A 35 -6.30 -3.40 9.45
CA LEU A 35 -5.93 -2.12 8.82
C LEU A 35 -5.76 -2.31 7.31
N THR A 36 -5.07 -3.37 6.87
CA THR A 36 -4.97 -3.74 5.44
C THR A 36 -6.35 -4.00 4.83
N ALA A 37 -7.22 -4.74 5.52
CA ALA A 37 -8.57 -5.01 5.05
C ALA A 37 -9.44 -3.75 4.93
N ALA A 38 -9.17 -2.72 5.75
CA ALA A 38 -9.83 -1.43 5.67
C ALA A 38 -9.21 -0.49 4.63
N SER A 39 -7.89 -0.58 4.40
CA SER A 39 -7.17 0.27 3.45
C SER A 39 -7.63 -0.02 2.01
N ILE A 40 -7.75 -1.29 1.62
CA ILE A 40 -8.09 -1.70 0.25
C ILE A 40 -9.40 -1.09 -0.25
N PRO A 41 -10.55 -1.18 0.46
CA PRO A 41 -11.79 -0.52 0.04
C PRO A 41 -11.65 1.00 -0.10
N CYS A 42 -10.89 1.66 0.78
CA CYS A 42 -10.61 3.09 0.66
C CYS A 42 -9.82 3.41 -0.61
N GLY A 43 -8.80 2.62 -0.93
CA GLY A 43 -8.01 2.77 -2.15
C GLY A 43 -8.87 2.58 -3.40
N VAL A 44 -9.63 1.48 -3.46
CA VAL A 44 -10.53 1.17 -4.58
C VAL A 44 -11.59 2.26 -4.76
N ALA A 45 -12.31 2.64 -3.70
CA ALA A 45 -13.33 3.67 -3.77
C ALA A 45 -12.74 5.04 -4.13
N GLY A 46 -11.56 5.38 -3.58
CA GLY A 46 -10.83 6.61 -3.89
C GLY A 46 -10.49 6.70 -5.37
N VAL A 47 -9.95 5.62 -5.94
CA VAL A 47 -9.61 5.56 -7.36
C VAL A 47 -10.86 5.65 -8.25
N LEU A 48 -11.94 4.92 -7.93
CA LEU A 48 -13.19 4.96 -8.69
C LEU A 48 -13.85 6.34 -8.71
N LEU A 49 -13.67 7.12 -7.64
CA LEU A 49 -14.23 8.46 -7.51
C LEU A 49 -13.33 9.56 -8.08
N MET A 50 -12.09 9.25 -8.50
CA MET A 50 -11.10 10.26 -8.89
C MET A 50 -11.59 11.26 -9.94
N PHE A 51 -12.32 10.80 -10.95
CA PHE A 51 -12.86 11.66 -12.02
C PHE A 51 -14.29 12.17 -11.76
N ARG A 52 -14.98 11.68 -10.72
CA ARG A 52 -16.37 12.04 -10.40
C ARG A 52 -16.47 13.00 -9.20
N ASN A 53 -15.66 12.78 -8.18
CA ASN A 53 -15.59 13.60 -6.98
C ASN A 53 -14.14 13.63 -6.47
N PRO A 54 -13.30 14.53 -7.02
CA PRO A 54 -11.88 14.60 -6.69
C PRO A 54 -11.60 14.88 -5.20
N ALA A 55 -12.47 15.65 -4.53
CA ALA A 55 -12.31 15.97 -3.11
C ALA A 55 -12.48 14.73 -2.23
N LEU A 56 -13.56 13.97 -2.43
CA LEU A 56 -13.78 12.71 -1.70
C LEU A 56 -12.73 11.66 -2.08
N SER A 57 -12.35 11.58 -3.36
CA SER A 57 -11.27 10.74 -3.84
C SER A 57 -9.97 11.01 -3.07
N ALA A 58 -9.55 12.28 -2.96
CA ALA A 58 -8.34 12.65 -2.24
C ALA A 58 -8.38 12.21 -0.77
N VAL A 59 -9.51 12.42 -0.08
CA VAL A 59 -9.68 11.97 1.31
C VAL A 59 -9.55 10.46 1.43
N LEU A 60 -10.18 9.69 0.53
CA LEU A 60 -10.15 8.23 0.55
C LEU A 60 -8.76 7.67 0.23
N ILE A 61 -8.06 8.26 -0.74
CA ILE A 61 -6.68 7.89 -1.10
C ILE A 61 -5.71 8.21 0.04
N LEU A 62 -5.84 9.38 0.68
CA LEU A 62 -5.04 9.71 1.86
C LEU A 62 -5.31 8.76 3.02
N THR A 63 -6.58 8.37 3.21
CA THR A 63 -6.96 7.37 4.22
C THR A 63 -6.33 6.02 3.91
N TYR A 64 -6.39 5.56 2.65
CA TYR A 64 -5.74 4.34 2.20
C TYR A 64 -4.23 4.34 2.53
N PHE A 65 -3.48 5.35 2.09
CA PHE A 65 -2.05 5.46 2.39
C PHE A 65 -1.73 5.50 3.88
N THR A 66 -2.62 6.13 4.67
CA THR A 66 -2.43 6.21 6.12
C THR A 66 -2.62 4.85 6.77
N LEU A 67 -3.68 4.12 6.40
CA LEU A 67 -3.97 2.79 6.94
C LEU A 67 -2.92 1.75 6.54
N ASP A 68 -2.52 1.78 5.27
CA ASP A 68 -1.44 0.96 4.69
C ASP A 68 -0.13 1.19 5.44
N PHE A 69 0.26 2.44 5.64
CA PHE A 69 1.45 2.75 6.41
C PHE A 69 1.35 2.29 7.89
N MET A 70 0.17 2.43 8.50
CA MET A 70 -0.07 2.05 9.88
C MET A 70 -0.06 0.53 10.10
N ASP A 71 -0.46 -0.28 9.12
CA ASP A 71 -0.51 -1.74 9.28
C ASP A 71 0.89 -2.34 9.45
N GLY A 72 1.85 -1.89 8.63
CA GLY A 72 3.23 -2.33 8.68
C GLY A 72 3.93 -1.79 9.92
N ALA A 73 3.62 -0.55 10.32
CA ALA A 73 4.14 0.01 11.57
C ALA A 73 3.61 -0.74 12.79
N LEU A 74 2.32 -1.10 12.81
CA LEU A 74 1.71 -1.89 13.87
C LEU A 74 2.34 -3.28 13.94
N ALA A 75 2.51 -3.96 12.81
CA ALA A 75 3.13 -5.28 12.73
C ALA A 75 4.57 -5.27 13.27
N ARG A 76 5.39 -4.30 12.85
CA ARG A 76 6.78 -4.15 13.31
C ARG A 76 6.90 -3.82 14.79
N VAL A 77 6.10 -2.87 15.29
CA VAL A 77 6.18 -2.42 16.69
C VAL A 77 5.65 -3.49 17.65
N THR A 78 4.64 -4.24 17.26
CA THR A 78 4.03 -5.29 18.10
C THR A 78 4.63 -6.67 17.89
N GLY A 79 5.49 -6.85 16.88
CA GLY A 79 6.09 -8.14 16.54
C GLY A 79 5.07 -9.15 15.99
N THR A 80 4.02 -8.68 15.32
CA THR A 80 2.90 -9.49 14.81
C THR A 80 2.90 -9.62 13.29
N GLU A 81 4.06 -9.52 12.66
CA GLU A 81 4.24 -9.76 11.23
C GLU A 81 3.83 -11.19 10.86
N THR A 82 3.08 -11.34 9.77
CA THR A 82 2.61 -12.64 9.27
C THR A 82 2.73 -12.70 7.76
N GLU A 83 3.03 -13.88 7.20
CA GLU A 83 3.09 -14.07 5.75
C GLU A 83 1.76 -13.73 5.06
N LEU A 84 0.63 -14.01 5.72
CA LEU A 84 -0.68 -13.66 5.19
C LEU A 84 -0.88 -12.14 5.11
N GLY A 85 -0.49 -11.40 6.16
CA GLY A 85 -0.56 -9.94 6.17
C GLY A 85 0.32 -9.34 5.10
N GLU A 86 1.57 -9.79 4.98
CA GLU A 86 2.51 -9.34 3.95
C GLU A 86 1.98 -9.60 2.53
N ARG A 87 1.38 -10.78 2.28
CA ARG A 87 0.75 -11.08 0.98
C ARG A 87 -0.49 -10.24 0.71
N ALA A 88 -1.31 -9.98 1.73
CA ALA A 88 -2.53 -9.18 1.58
C ALA A 88 -2.20 -7.71 1.26
N ASP A 89 -1.24 -7.14 1.98
CA ASP A 89 -0.67 -5.80 1.75
C ASP A 89 -0.13 -5.67 0.31
N TYR A 90 0.76 -6.59 -0.06
CA TYR A 90 1.34 -6.67 -1.40
C TYR A 90 0.30 -6.76 -2.53
N LEU A 91 -0.72 -7.60 -2.37
CA LEU A 91 -1.78 -7.77 -3.36
C LEU A 91 -2.71 -6.55 -3.41
N GLY A 92 -3.06 -5.99 -2.25
CA GLY A 92 -3.89 -4.80 -2.12
C GLY A 92 -3.29 -3.62 -2.89
N ASP A 93 -2.01 -3.35 -2.67
CA ASP A 93 -1.25 -2.30 -3.35
C ASP A 93 -1.29 -2.45 -4.87
N ARG A 94 -1.07 -3.68 -5.37
CA ARG A 94 -1.10 -3.92 -6.82
C ARG A 94 -2.47 -3.76 -7.42
N VAL A 95 -3.51 -4.18 -6.71
CA VAL A 95 -4.89 -4.02 -7.19
C VAL A 95 -5.24 -2.54 -7.28
N VAL A 96 -4.96 -1.75 -6.23
CA VAL A 96 -5.25 -0.30 -6.21
C VAL A 96 -4.42 0.43 -7.27
N ALA A 97 -3.12 0.12 -7.40
CA ALA A 97 -2.25 0.74 -8.39
C ALA A 97 -2.65 0.38 -9.83
N ALA A 98 -2.97 -0.89 -10.12
CA ALA A 98 -3.44 -1.30 -11.43
C ALA A 98 -4.78 -0.62 -11.78
N LEU A 99 -5.71 -0.56 -10.81
CA LEU A 99 -6.99 0.12 -10.99
C LEU A 99 -6.80 1.61 -11.28
N PHE A 100 -5.85 2.27 -10.59
CA PHE A 100 -5.52 3.68 -10.84
C PHE A 100 -5.07 3.90 -12.29
N LEU A 101 -4.19 3.06 -12.80
CA LEU A 101 -3.72 3.13 -14.19
C LEU A 101 -4.85 2.85 -15.18
N VAL A 102 -5.70 1.86 -14.92
CA VAL A 102 -6.89 1.58 -15.75
C VAL A 102 -7.83 2.79 -15.78
N MET A 103 -8.06 3.42 -14.63
CA MET A 103 -8.91 4.61 -14.56
C MET A 103 -8.36 5.78 -15.35
N ILE A 104 -7.04 5.99 -15.35
CA ILE A 104 -6.37 6.98 -16.22
C ILE A 104 -6.61 6.65 -17.69
N TYR A 105 -6.35 5.41 -18.09
CA TYR A 105 -6.50 4.98 -19.49
C TYR A 105 -7.91 5.21 -20.04
N ILE A 106 -8.96 4.96 -19.25
CA ILE A 106 -10.34 5.08 -19.73
C ILE A 106 -10.90 6.52 -19.68
N HIS A 107 -10.35 7.41 -18.87
CA HIS A 107 -10.86 8.79 -18.68
C HIS A 107 -9.96 9.86 -19.30
N THR A 108 -8.80 9.49 -19.82
CA THR A 108 -7.83 10.43 -20.43
C THR A 108 -7.37 9.89 -21.78
N GLU A 109 -6.81 10.74 -22.63
CA GLU A 109 -6.19 10.30 -23.89
C GLU A 109 -4.79 9.70 -23.69
N GLU A 110 -4.33 9.60 -22.44
CA GLU A 110 -3.01 9.08 -22.09
C GLU A 110 -2.96 7.55 -22.19
N VAL A 111 -2.11 7.06 -23.09
CA VAL A 111 -1.91 5.62 -23.30
C VAL A 111 -0.57 5.16 -22.73
N LEU A 112 0.48 5.99 -22.87
CA LEU A 112 1.84 5.60 -22.54
C LEU A 112 2.00 5.28 -21.05
N LEU A 113 1.52 6.18 -20.18
CA LEU A 113 1.62 6.02 -18.72
C LEU A 113 0.90 4.78 -18.18
N PRO A 114 -0.38 4.53 -18.48
CA PRO A 114 -1.07 3.35 -17.95
C PRO A 114 -0.50 2.04 -18.50
N VAL A 115 -0.15 1.98 -19.78
CA VAL A 115 0.42 0.75 -20.38
C VAL A 115 1.79 0.46 -19.80
N THR A 116 2.69 1.44 -19.75
CA THR A 116 4.03 1.25 -19.16
C THR A 116 3.95 0.90 -17.67
N GLY A 117 3.08 1.56 -16.92
CA GLY A 117 2.84 1.27 -15.51
C GLY A 117 2.34 -0.16 -15.29
N LEU A 118 1.36 -0.64 -16.07
CA LEU A 118 0.85 -2.01 -15.96
C LEU A 118 1.91 -3.04 -16.31
N VAL A 119 2.70 -2.81 -17.36
CA VAL A 119 3.83 -3.67 -17.74
C VAL A 119 4.85 -3.73 -16.60
N LEU A 120 5.17 -2.60 -15.96
CA LEU A 120 6.08 -2.57 -14.81
C LEU A 120 5.52 -3.32 -13.61
N ILE A 121 4.23 -3.14 -13.27
CA ILE A 121 3.58 -3.87 -12.19
C ILE A 121 3.71 -5.38 -12.43
N VAL A 122 3.39 -5.85 -13.64
CA VAL A 122 3.51 -7.26 -14.02
C VAL A 122 4.96 -7.74 -13.94
N ALA A 123 5.91 -6.99 -14.51
CA ALA A 123 7.32 -7.36 -14.51
C ALA A 123 7.86 -7.51 -13.07
N VAL A 124 7.54 -6.56 -12.18
CA VAL A 124 7.94 -6.64 -10.77
C VAL A 124 7.21 -7.80 -10.07
N SER A 125 5.93 -8.06 -10.38
CA SER A 125 5.21 -9.22 -9.81
C SER A 125 5.87 -10.55 -10.17
N LEU A 126 6.34 -10.68 -11.41
CA LEU A 126 7.01 -11.90 -11.89
C LEU A 126 8.39 -12.07 -11.26
N GLU A 127 9.11 -10.97 -11.01
CA GLU A 127 10.37 -10.97 -10.26
C GLU A 127 10.15 -11.40 -8.81
N ASP A 128 9.14 -10.82 -8.13
CA ASP A 128 8.79 -11.17 -6.75
C ASP A 128 8.30 -12.62 -6.61
N ALA A 129 7.59 -13.14 -7.63
CA ALA A 129 7.17 -14.55 -7.69
C ALA A 129 8.31 -15.52 -7.99
N GLY A 130 9.52 -15.02 -8.27
CA GLY A 130 10.69 -15.83 -8.60
C GLY A 130 10.64 -16.50 -9.98
N LEU A 131 9.69 -16.09 -10.84
CA LEU A 131 9.54 -16.62 -12.21
C LEU A 131 10.57 -16.02 -13.17
N ILE A 132 11.06 -14.82 -12.87
CA ILE A 132 12.10 -14.14 -13.62
C ILE A 132 13.23 -13.83 -12.64
N ARG A 133 14.42 -14.38 -12.88
CA ARG A 133 15.65 -13.99 -12.16
C ARG A 133 16.42 -12.98 -13.01
N ARG A 134 16.77 -11.84 -12.43
CA ARG A 134 17.81 -10.96 -12.98
C ARG A 134 19.20 -11.50 -12.68
#